data_AF-A0A6A6IVX1-F1
#
_entry.id   AF-A0A6A6IVX1-F1
#
_cell.length_a   1.000
_cell.length_b   1.000
_cell.length_c   1.000
_cell.angle_alpha   90.00
_cell.angle_beta   90.00
_cell.angle_gamma   90.00
#
_symmetry.space_group_name_H-M   'P 1'
#
loop_
_entity.id
_entity.type
_entity.pdbx_description
1 polymer ?
#
loop_
_entity_poly.entity_id
_entity_poly.type
_entity_poly.pdbx_seq_one_letter_code
_entity_poly.pdbx_strand_id
1 'polypeptide(L)'
;MSFVPPQLPDDFESMDEDERAREQEQFRRLLKRRIFNDASSPWEGFNNPLQMDIARQEAQRRAALDESLREVDSEMERINGVLGIASDGWTPNESFESAKERARLIREEGLAVVGDDRLKEMTEQHWPFDDCNEDE
;
A
#
# COMPACT_ATOMS: atom_id res chain seq x y z
N MET A 1 23.66 26.35 1.92
CA MET A 1 24.59 26.99 0.95
C MET A 1 23.78 27.91 0.05
N SER A 2 24.36 29.00 -0.44
CA SER A 2 23.71 29.93 -1.38
C SER A 2 24.21 29.65 -2.80
N PHE A 3 23.29 29.62 -3.76
CA PHE A 3 23.61 29.45 -5.18
C PHE A 3 24.38 30.68 -5.69
N VAL A 4 25.56 30.44 -6.24
CA VAL A 4 26.37 31.47 -6.93
C VAL A 4 26.48 31.06 -8.40
N PRO A 5 25.88 31.81 -9.34
CA PRO A 5 25.97 31.51 -10.76
C PRO A 5 27.37 31.85 -11.31
N PRO A 6 27.83 31.14 -12.36
CA PRO A 6 28.97 31.59 -13.15
C PRO A 6 28.69 32.96 -13.77
N GLN A 7 29.73 33.71 -14.12
CA GLN A 7 29.65 35.03 -14.76
C GLN A 7 30.22 34.97 -16.17
N LEU A 8 29.74 35.86 -17.05
CA LEU A 8 30.34 36.07 -18.36
C LEU A 8 31.61 36.94 -18.24
N PRO A 9 32.55 36.85 -19.20
CA PRO A 9 33.69 37.76 -19.27
C PRO A 9 33.26 39.23 -19.37
N ASP A 10 34.02 40.14 -18.75
CA ASP A 10 33.72 41.58 -18.71
C ASP A 10 33.79 42.24 -20.10
N ASP A 11 34.54 41.65 -21.03
CA ASP A 11 34.76 42.09 -22.41
C ASP A 11 33.78 41.48 -23.43
N PHE A 12 32.80 40.70 -22.99
CA PHE A 12 31.85 39.94 -23.83
C PHE A 12 31.16 40.76 -24.94
N GLU A 13 30.79 42.01 -24.66
CA GLU A 13 30.12 42.88 -25.65
C GLU A 13 31.07 43.45 -26.71
N SER A 14 32.38 43.35 -26.49
CA SER A 14 33.42 43.84 -27.41
C SER A 14 34.06 42.74 -28.27
N MET A 15 33.75 41.48 -27.98
CA MET A 15 34.26 40.30 -28.68
C MET A 15 33.61 40.11 -30.06
N ASP A 16 34.29 39.39 -30.96
CA ASP A 16 33.70 39.00 -32.24
C ASP A 16 32.53 38.01 -32.07
N GLU A 17 31.65 37.92 -33.07
CA GLU A 17 30.43 37.13 -32.98
C GLU A 17 30.68 35.62 -32.75
N ASP A 18 31.76 35.08 -33.32
CA ASP A 18 32.13 33.68 -33.16
C ASP A 18 32.68 33.40 -31.75
N GLU A 19 33.44 34.33 -31.20
CA GLU A 19 33.97 34.27 -29.85
C GLU A 19 32.86 34.43 -28.81
N ARG A 20 31.91 35.34 -29.03
CA ARG A 20 30.70 35.49 -28.22
C ARG A 20 29.86 34.21 -28.21
N ALA A 21 29.69 33.57 -29.36
CA ALA A 21 28.96 32.30 -29.45
C ALA A 21 29.64 31.18 -28.66
N ARG A 22 30.98 31.12 -28.67
CA ARG A 22 31.77 30.16 -27.87
C ARG A 22 31.60 30.42 -26.37
N GLU A 23 31.75 31.66 -25.92
CA GLU A 23 31.62 32.02 -24.51
C GLU A 23 30.19 31.83 -23.98
N GLN A 24 29.17 32.15 -24.80
CA GLN A 24 27.78 31.91 -24.44
C GLN A 24 27.49 30.41 -24.28
N GLU A 25 28.04 29.57 -25.14
CA GLU A 25 27.92 28.11 -25.03
C GLU A 25 28.66 27.57 -23.79
N GLN A 26 29.84 28.11 -23.47
CA GLN A 26 30.57 27.76 -22.25
C GLN A 26 29.79 28.16 -20.99
N PHE A 27 29.30 29.40 -20.93
CA PHE A 27 28.46 29.89 -19.84
C PHE A 27 27.21 29.01 -19.67
N ARG A 28 26.53 28.67 -20.77
CA ARG A 28 25.35 27.79 -20.76
C ARG A 28 25.67 26.42 -20.18
N ARG A 29 26.82 25.82 -20.54
CA ARG A 29 27.27 24.53 -20.01
C ARG A 29 27.60 24.60 -18.52
N LEU A 30 28.32 25.64 -18.10
CA LEU A 30 28.69 25.86 -16.70
C LEU A 30 27.46 26.11 -15.83
N LEU A 31 26.52 26.94 -16.29
CA LEU A 31 25.28 27.21 -15.59
C LEU A 31 24.44 25.94 -15.42
N LYS A 32 24.27 25.14 -16.48
CA LYS A 32 23.57 23.85 -16.40
C LYS A 32 24.22 22.90 -15.40
N ARG A 33 25.54 22.76 -15.43
CA ARG A 33 26.29 21.92 -14.49
C ARG A 33 26.16 22.43 -13.05
N ARG A 34 26.19 23.74 -12.85
CA ARG A 34 26.07 24.35 -11.52
C ARG A 34 24.69 24.16 -10.93
N ILE A 35 23.63 24.39 -11.72
CA ILE A 35 22.25 24.12 -11.32
C ILE A 35 22.09 22.64 -10.95
N PHE A 36 22.61 21.74 -11.78
CA PHE A 36 22.57 20.30 -11.47
C PHE A 36 23.23 20.02 -10.12
N ASN A 37 24.48 20.43 -9.90
CA ASN A 37 25.19 20.17 -8.65
C ASN A 37 24.52 20.81 -7.41
N ASP A 38 24.05 22.05 -7.54
CA ASP A 38 23.43 22.79 -6.44
C ASP A 38 22.06 22.22 -6.10
N ALA A 39 21.26 21.86 -7.10
CA ALA A 39 20.02 21.13 -6.91
C ALA A 39 20.29 19.71 -6.41
N SER A 40 21.43 19.08 -6.73
CA SER A 40 21.83 17.75 -6.26
C SER A 40 22.26 17.69 -4.79
N SER A 41 22.72 18.80 -4.23
CA SER A 41 23.25 18.89 -2.87
C SER A 41 22.23 18.85 -1.70
N PRO A 42 20.94 19.24 -1.83
CA PRO A 42 20.01 19.31 -0.70
C PRO A 42 19.32 17.98 -0.39
N TRP A 43 19.32 17.00 -1.30
CA TRP A 43 18.71 15.68 -1.05
C TRP A 43 19.59 14.77 -0.18
N GLU A 44 20.84 15.15 0.07
CA GLU A 44 21.75 14.50 1.03
C GLU A 44 21.53 15.01 2.47
N GLY A 45 20.26 15.27 2.83
CA GLY A 45 19.89 15.51 4.23
C GLY A 45 19.95 14.20 5.04
N PHE A 46 20.30 14.29 6.32
CA PHE A 46 20.13 13.19 7.27
C PHE A 46 18.63 12.88 7.43
N ASN A 47 18.06 12.11 6.50
CA ASN A 47 16.68 11.65 6.53
C ASN A 47 16.46 10.50 7.52
N ASN A 48 17.52 10.06 8.21
CA ASN A 48 17.48 8.97 9.19
C ASN A 48 16.36 9.15 10.25
N PRO A 49 16.11 10.34 10.83
CA PRO A 49 15.02 10.51 11.79
C PRO A 49 13.65 10.24 11.15
N LEU A 50 13.39 10.82 9.98
CA LEU A 50 12.12 10.66 9.26
C LEU A 50 11.93 9.22 8.78
N GLN A 51 12.99 8.56 8.29
CA GLN A 51 12.96 7.15 7.92
C GLN A 51 12.66 6.25 9.13
N MET A 52 13.24 6.56 10.30
CA MET A 52 13.01 5.81 11.53
C MET A 52 11.59 6.01 12.07
N ASP A 53 11.03 7.21 11.94
CA ASP A 53 9.63 7.48 12.30
C ASP A 53 8.66 6.75 11.38
N ILE A 54 8.88 6.75 10.06
CA ILE A 54 8.09 5.97 9.10
C ILE A 54 8.18 4.47 9.43
N ALA A 55 9.38 3.95 9.65
CA ALA A 55 9.56 2.53 9.97
C ALA A 55 8.83 2.14 11.27
N ARG A 56 8.86 3.01 12.28
CA ARG A 56 8.11 2.81 13.53
C ARG A 56 6.60 2.81 13.30
N GLN A 57 6.09 3.78 12.53
CA GLN A 57 4.67 3.88 12.23
C GLN A 57 4.18 2.65 11.45
N GLU A 58 4.96 2.19 10.48
CA GLU A 58 4.66 0.98 9.71
C GLU A 58 4.67 -0.28 10.60
N ALA A 59 5.63 -0.40 11.52
CA ALA A 59 5.65 -1.50 12.47
C ALA A 59 4.41 -1.50 13.38
N GLN A 60 3.99 -0.33 13.86
CA GLN A 60 2.76 -0.18 14.65
C GLN A 60 1.51 -0.55 13.87
N ARG A 61 1.40 -0.09 12.61
CA ARG A 61 0.27 -0.45 11.73
C ARG A 61 0.19 -1.96 11.50
N ARG A 62 1.34 -2.61 11.25
CA ARG A 62 1.40 -4.07 11.07
C ARG A 62 0.97 -4.81 12.33
N ALA A 63 1.45 -4.39 13.50
CA ALA A 63 1.04 -5.00 14.77
C ALA A 63 -0.45 -4.83 15.04
N ALA A 64 -1.03 -3.66 14.74
CA ALA A 64 -2.46 -3.43 14.88
C ALA A 64 -3.29 -4.28 13.90
N LEU A 65 -2.81 -4.45 12.67
CA LEU A 65 -3.46 -5.31 11.68
C LEU A 65 -3.39 -6.79 12.10
N ASP A 66 -2.23 -7.25 12.58
CA ASP A 66 -2.01 -8.62 13.06
C ASP A 66 -2.96 -8.97 14.22
N GLU A 67 -3.13 -8.06 15.18
CA GLU A 67 -4.09 -8.25 16.28
C GLU A 67 -5.54 -8.35 15.77
N SER A 68 -5.93 -7.49 14.82
CA SER A 68 -7.26 -7.54 14.22
C SER A 68 -7.50 -8.84 13.44
N LEU A 69 -6.48 -9.32 12.71
CA LEU A 69 -6.56 -10.60 11.99
C LEU A 69 -6.65 -11.78 12.96
N ARG A 70 -5.91 -11.75 14.06
CA ARG A 70 -5.95 -12.79 15.11
C ARG A 70 -7.34 -12.90 15.76
N GLU A 71 -8.04 -11.78 15.94
CA GLU A 71 -9.42 -11.77 16.41
C GLU A 71 -10.33 -12.48 15.40
N VAL A 72 -10.23 -12.11 14.12
CA VAL A 72 -11.00 -12.74 13.03
C VAL A 72 -10.68 -14.24 12.90
N ASP A 73 -9.42 -14.64 13.00
CA ASP A 73 -8.99 -16.04 12.98
C ASP A 73 -9.62 -16.83 14.13
N SER A 74 -9.69 -16.23 15.32
CA SER A 74 -10.31 -16.85 16.50
C SER A 74 -11.83 -17.02 16.32
N GLU A 75 -12.50 -16.05 15.70
CA GLU A 75 -13.92 -16.15 15.36
C GLU A 75 -14.15 -17.23 14.30
N MET A 76 -13.30 -17.29 13.26
CA MET A 76 -13.39 -18.31 12.23
C MET A 76 -13.18 -19.71 12.79
N GLU A 77 -12.25 -19.90 13.73
CA GLU A 77 -12.03 -21.19 14.41
C GLU A 77 -13.28 -21.62 15.20
N ARG A 78 -13.96 -20.68 15.89
CA ARG A 78 -15.23 -20.96 16.59
C ARG A 78 -16.32 -21.38 15.60
N ILE A 79 -16.47 -20.66 14.50
CA ILE A 79 -17.46 -20.98 13.45
C ILE A 79 -17.16 -22.35 12.84
N ASN A 80 -15.90 -22.67 12.53
CA ASN A 80 -15.50 -23.97 12.02
C ASN A 80 -15.85 -25.09 13.00
N GLY A 81 -15.63 -24.88 14.30
CA GLY A 81 -16.05 -25.81 15.35
C GLY A 81 -17.55 -26.04 15.38
N VAL A 82 -18.36 -24.98 15.22
CA VAL A 82 -19.83 -25.08 15.12
C VAL A 82 -20.23 -25.84 13.86
N LEU A 83 -19.62 -25.52 12.72
CA LEU A 83 -19.89 -26.15 11.43
C LEU A 83 -19.42 -27.62 11.38
N GLY A 84 -18.53 -28.03 12.27
CA GLY A 84 -17.93 -29.37 12.25
C GLY A 84 -16.81 -29.52 11.22
N ILE A 85 -16.22 -28.39 10.82
CA ILE A 85 -15.07 -28.31 9.91
C ILE A 85 -13.81 -28.56 10.75
N ALA A 86 -13.00 -29.53 10.35
CA ALA A 86 -11.73 -29.83 10.99
C ALA A 86 -10.67 -28.77 10.64
N SER A 87 -9.54 -28.78 11.36
CA SER A 87 -8.44 -27.80 11.18
C SER A 87 -7.80 -27.83 9.79
N ASP A 88 -7.99 -28.91 9.04
CA ASP A 88 -7.54 -29.08 7.65
C ASP A 88 -8.56 -28.60 6.61
N GLY A 89 -9.70 -28.06 7.06
CA GLY A 89 -10.78 -27.54 6.21
C GLY A 89 -11.80 -28.60 5.76
N TRP A 90 -11.69 -29.85 6.22
CA TRP A 90 -12.57 -30.93 5.79
C TRP A 90 -13.68 -31.24 6.79
N THR A 91 -14.84 -31.66 6.27
CA THR A 91 -15.95 -32.21 7.07
C THR A 91 -16.14 -33.69 6.72
N PRO A 92 -16.24 -34.61 7.70
CA PRO A 92 -16.55 -36.00 7.42
C PRO A 92 -17.90 -36.16 6.70
N ASN A 93 -18.00 -37.11 5.75
CA ASN A 93 -19.21 -37.33 4.94
C ASN A 93 -20.48 -37.50 5.81
N GLU A 94 -20.40 -38.26 6.90
CA GLU A 94 -21.52 -38.46 7.84
C GLU A 94 -22.05 -37.17 8.47
N SER A 95 -21.21 -36.14 8.56
CA SER A 95 -21.54 -34.84 9.14
C SER A 95 -21.77 -33.76 8.09
N PHE A 96 -21.62 -34.07 6.80
CA PHE A 96 -21.68 -33.11 5.70
C PHE A 96 -23.04 -32.41 5.60
N GLU A 97 -24.14 -33.17 5.54
CA GLU A 97 -25.49 -32.58 5.48
C GLU A 97 -25.80 -31.73 6.71
N SER A 98 -25.31 -32.17 7.88
CA SER A 98 -25.47 -31.42 9.12
C SER A 98 -24.65 -30.12 9.12
N ALA A 99 -23.45 -30.13 8.53
CA ALA A 99 -22.62 -28.94 8.35
C ALA A 99 -23.26 -27.96 7.37
N LYS A 100 -23.83 -28.45 6.27
CA LYS A 100 -24.57 -27.64 5.29
C LYS A 100 -25.76 -26.93 5.91
N GLU A 101 -26.52 -27.63 6.75
CA GLU A 101 -27.65 -27.02 7.46
C GLU A 101 -27.17 -25.96 8.45
N ARG A 102 -26.10 -26.22 9.21
CA ARG A 102 -25.51 -25.23 10.11
C ARG A 102 -24.96 -24.00 9.36
N ALA A 103 -24.36 -24.20 8.19
CA ALA A 103 -23.87 -23.10 7.35
C ALA A 103 -25.00 -22.20 6.86
N ARG A 104 -26.16 -22.77 6.52
CA ARG A 104 -27.38 -22.01 6.18
C ARG A 104 -27.88 -21.19 7.37
N LEU A 105 -27.93 -21.78 8.57
CA LEU A 105 -28.36 -21.09 9.77
C LEU A 105 -27.45 -19.90 10.11
N ILE A 106 -26.13 -20.08 10.03
CA ILE A 106 -25.16 -18.99 10.29
C ILE A 106 -25.30 -17.88 9.24
N ARG A 107 -25.59 -18.22 7.98
CA ARG A 107 -25.87 -17.23 6.93
C ARG A 107 -27.09 -16.40 7.24
N GLU A 108 -28.20 -17.04 7.61
CA GLU A 108 -29.44 -16.35 7.97
C GLU A 108 -29.26 -15.44 9.18
N GLU A 109 -28.57 -15.92 10.23
CA GLU A 109 -28.28 -15.14 11.44
C GLU A 109 -27.35 -13.96 11.13
N GLY A 110 -26.28 -14.18 10.37
CA GLY A 110 -25.34 -13.13 9.97
C GLY A 110 -26.03 -12.01 9.18
N LEU A 111 -26.87 -12.36 8.21
CA LEU A 111 -27.63 -11.40 7.42
C LEU A 111 -28.73 -10.67 8.20
N ALA A 112 -29.22 -11.25 9.30
CA ALA A 112 -30.18 -10.59 10.19
C ALA A 112 -29.53 -9.53 11.09
N VAL A 113 -28.23 -9.69 11.39
CA VAL A 113 -27.47 -8.73 12.23
C VAL A 113 -26.95 -7.54 11.41
N VAL A 114 -26.78 -7.69 10.10
CA VAL A 114 -26.33 -6.61 9.22
C VAL A 114 -27.43 -5.55 9.06
N GLY A 115 -27.26 -4.40 9.72
CA GLY A 115 -28.22 -3.29 9.73
C GLY A 115 -28.13 -2.33 8.54
N ASP A 116 -27.20 -2.53 7.60
CA ASP A 116 -27.05 -1.72 6.39
C ASP A 116 -27.37 -2.56 5.15
N ASP A 117 -28.35 -2.12 4.36
CA ASP A 117 -28.82 -2.80 3.15
C ASP A 117 -27.68 -3.04 2.14
N ARG A 118 -26.73 -2.10 2.03
CA ARG A 118 -25.59 -2.26 1.12
C ARG A 118 -24.62 -3.34 1.60
N LEU A 119 -24.30 -3.34 2.90
CA LEU A 119 -23.46 -4.37 3.49
C LEU A 119 -24.13 -5.74 3.43
N LYS A 120 -25.46 -5.78 3.57
CA LYS A 120 -26.23 -7.01 3.47
C LYS A 120 -26.14 -7.59 2.07
N GLU A 121 -26.34 -6.79 1.04
CA GLU A 121 -26.18 -7.20 -0.37
C GLU A 121 -24.76 -7.73 -0.65
N MET A 122 -23.72 -7.02 -0.18
CA MET A 122 -22.33 -7.47 -0.36
C MET A 122 -22.04 -8.78 0.37
N THR A 123 -22.60 -8.96 1.57
CA THR A 123 -22.45 -10.18 2.38
C THR A 123 -23.18 -11.36 1.75
N GLU A 124 -24.35 -11.13 1.16
CA GLU A 124 -25.10 -12.15 0.40
C GLU A 124 -24.32 -12.65 -0.82
N GLN A 125 -23.67 -11.74 -1.55
CA GLN A 125 -22.91 -12.05 -2.77
C GLN A 125 -21.56 -12.75 -2.51
N HIS A 126 -20.94 -12.51 -1.36
CA HIS A 126 -19.58 -12.98 -1.04
C HIS A 126 -19.54 -13.88 0.19
N TRP A 127 -20.62 -14.61 0.45
CA TRP A 127 -20.71 -15.47 1.62
C TRP A 127 -19.63 -16.57 1.61
N PRO A 128 -18.75 -16.66 2.63
CA PRO A 128 -17.57 -17.53 2.60
C PRO A 128 -17.83 -19.03 2.43
N PHE A 129 -19.06 -19.50 2.75
CA PHE A 129 -19.45 -20.92 2.73
C PHE A 129 -20.48 -21.24 1.63
N ASP A 130 -20.72 -20.32 0.70
CA ASP A 130 -21.68 -20.51 -0.42
C ASP A 130 -20.98 -21.02 -1.70
N ASP A 131 -19.70 -21.39 -1.61
CA ASP A 131 -18.88 -21.98 -2.67
C ASP A 131 -19.21 -23.45 -2.96
N CYS A 132 -20.03 -24.09 -2.12
CA CYS A 132 -20.42 -25.50 -2.21
C CYS A 132 -21.53 -25.77 -3.26
N ASN A 133 -21.53 -25.08 -4.40
CA ASN A 133 -22.41 -25.43 -5.52
C ASN A 133 -21.74 -26.48 -6.41
N GLU A 134 -21.96 -27.77 -6.12
CA GLU A 134 -21.46 -28.90 -6.93
C GLU A 134 -22.13 -29.01 -8.32
N ASP A 135 -23.16 -28.20 -8.61
CA ASP A 135 -23.89 -28.16 -9.89
C ASP A 135 -23.34 -27.10 -10.88
N GLU A 136 -22.14 -26.55 -10.65
CA GLU A 136 -21.38 -25.74 -11.62
C GLU A 136 -20.49 -26.55 -12.57
#